data_AF-A0A8T2JAS5-F1
#
_entry.id   AF-A0A8T2JAS5-F1
#
_cell.length_a   1.000
_cell.length_b   1.000
_cell.length_c   1.000
_cell.angle_alpha   90.00
_cell.angle_beta   90.00
_cell.angle_gamma   90.00
#
_symmetry.space_group_name_H-M   'P 1'
#
loop_
_entity.id
_entity.type
_entity.pdbx_description
1 polymer ?
#
loop_
_entity_poly.entity_id
_entity_poly.type
_entity_poly.pdbx_seq_one_letter_code
_entity_poly.pdbx_strand_id
1 'polypeptide(L)'
;MKVASKILYFCNNSYVLSGNKERTCLEGGQWSGKQPVCIKACREPKIPDLVRQRTLPSLIQSRETPLHQLYPVSIDKDKSDVNPTKKPALLPVELPASYHHLHTQLQYDCVSAFYRRAGSSRRTCLKTGKWSGRAPSCIPICGKLKNFNMTQLGETRWPWQAALYRRSNGVKDASLRKGTWVLMCSGALLNERTVVIAAHCVTDLGKISIIKVSELKVVLGKFYRDDGREEKSQQHLHISAVIVHPNYDPVLLDSDIAVIKLLDKARVSDYVQPVCLGLSAEFASALPDDILVVSGWKILSNPRAPGFKNDTIRTGAIELADSLQCEQQYEENGIVVSVTESMFCAKQEPGPSPGICPSETGGVATILLPSSEATEKSWYILGLVSWGYDKACRKDLYTGYTKIFTFKEWLEKNMK
;
A
#
# COMPACT_ATOMS: atom_id res chain seq x y z
N MET A 1 33.34 -14.01 54.60
CA MET A 1 32.43 -14.28 53.45
C MET A 1 32.14 -15.77 53.43
N LYS A 2 30.91 -16.20 53.17
CA LYS A 2 30.55 -17.62 53.13
C LYS A 2 30.88 -18.16 51.73
N VAL A 3 31.74 -19.17 51.66
CA VAL A 3 32.07 -19.86 50.41
C VAL A 3 30.79 -20.40 49.79
N ALA A 4 30.69 -20.36 48.45
CA ALA A 4 29.51 -20.69 47.65
C ALA A 4 28.32 -19.71 47.73
N SER A 5 28.45 -18.56 48.41
CA SER A 5 27.45 -17.49 48.31
C SER A 5 27.36 -16.94 46.89
N LYS A 6 26.12 -16.72 46.41
CA LYS A 6 25.80 -16.16 45.09
C LYS A 6 25.24 -14.74 45.21
N ILE A 7 25.68 -13.84 44.35
CA ILE A 7 25.15 -12.47 44.24
C ILE A 7 24.63 -12.27 42.81
N LEU A 8 23.42 -11.73 42.70
CA LEU A 8 22.80 -11.38 41.43
C LEU A 8 22.80 -9.86 41.26
N TYR A 9 23.23 -9.39 40.09
CA TYR A 9 23.31 -7.96 39.77
C TYR A 9 22.25 -7.56 38.74
N PHE A 10 21.72 -6.35 38.90
CA PHE A 10 20.75 -5.74 38.01
C PHE A 10 21.05 -4.24 37.88
N CYS A 11 20.67 -3.67 36.74
CA CYS A 11 20.79 -2.24 36.48
C CYS A 11 19.39 -1.60 36.40
N ASN A 12 19.31 -0.30 36.72
CA ASN A 12 18.09 0.48 36.51
C ASN A 12 17.71 0.53 35.02
N ASN A 13 16.43 0.78 34.71
CA ASN A 13 15.82 0.69 33.37
C ASN A 13 16.46 1.51 32.22
N SER A 14 17.48 2.33 32.49
CA SER A 14 18.24 3.07 31.48
C SER A 14 19.70 2.60 31.30
N TYR A 15 20.12 1.61 32.07
CA TYR A 15 21.47 1.05 32.07
C TYR A 15 21.42 -0.44 31.77
N VAL A 16 22.44 -0.93 31.06
CA VAL A 16 22.65 -2.35 30.76
C VAL A 16 23.84 -2.87 31.56
N LEU A 17 23.72 -4.09 32.05
CA LEU A 17 24.78 -4.78 32.77
C LEU A 17 25.81 -5.31 31.77
N SER A 18 27.06 -4.88 31.92
CA SER A 18 28.23 -5.50 31.27
C SER A 18 29.01 -6.29 32.32
N GLY A 19 29.40 -7.53 32.02
CA GLY A 19 30.02 -8.46 32.98
C GLY A 19 29.07 -9.56 33.45
N ASN A 20 29.43 -10.28 34.51
CA ASN A 20 28.66 -11.44 34.97
C ASN A 20 27.45 -11.03 35.80
N LYS A 21 26.24 -11.43 35.36
CA LYS A 21 24.96 -11.21 36.08
C LYS A 21 24.91 -11.88 37.44
N GLU A 22 25.53 -13.04 37.57
CA GLU A 22 25.65 -13.79 38.81
C GLU A 22 27.12 -14.06 39.09
N ARG A 23 27.54 -13.84 40.34
CA ARG A 23 28.90 -14.15 40.80
C ARG A 23 28.82 -15.02 42.04
N THR A 24 29.77 -15.94 42.17
CA THR A 24 29.87 -16.90 43.28
C THR A 24 31.18 -16.69 44.02
N CYS A 25 31.13 -16.72 45.35
CA CYS A 25 32.32 -16.66 46.20
C CYS A 25 33.03 -18.03 46.18
N LEU A 26 34.25 -18.05 45.64
CA LEU A 26 35.08 -19.26 45.51
C LEU A 26 35.81 -19.58 46.83
N GLU A 27 36.33 -20.80 46.94
CA GLU A 27 37.08 -21.26 48.11
C GLU A 27 38.29 -20.38 48.44
N GLY A 28 38.94 -19.78 47.44
CA GLY A 28 40.04 -18.83 47.61
C GLY A 28 39.62 -17.41 48.03
N GLY A 29 38.35 -17.17 48.39
CA GLY A 29 37.84 -15.87 48.80
C GLY A 29 37.64 -14.86 47.66
N GLN A 30 37.90 -15.24 46.41
CA GLN A 30 37.68 -14.43 45.22
C GLN A 30 36.29 -14.68 44.60
N TRP A 31 35.75 -13.67 43.92
CA TRP A 31 34.49 -13.78 43.20
C TRP A 31 34.73 -14.28 41.77
N SER A 32 33.89 -15.20 41.31
CA SER A 32 33.92 -15.67 39.92
C SER A 32 33.63 -14.56 38.91
N GLY A 33 34.21 -14.69 37.71
CA GLY A 33 33.91 -13.85 36.54
C GLY A 33 34.34 -12.38 36.61
N LYS A 34 33.94 -11.61 35.60
CA LYS A 34 34.17 -10.17 35.48
C LYS A 34 33.19 -9.39 36.38
N GLN A 35 33.71 -8.40 37.10
CA GLN A 35 32.91 -7.45 37.89
C GLN A 35 31.87 -6.75 37.00
N PRO A 36 30.57 -6.80 37.34
CA PRO A 36 29.56 -6.17 36.52
C PRO A 36 29.55 -4.64 36.67
N VAL A 37 29.34 -3.94 35.55
CA VAL A 37 29.23 -2.48 35.46
C VAL A 37 27.95 -2.11 34.73
N CYS A 38 27.21 -1.13 35.26
CA CYS A 38 26.03 -0.58 34.61
C CYS A 38 26.40 0.54 33.62
N ILE A 39 26.06 0.35 32.35
CA ILE A 39 26.44 1.26 31.26
C ILE A 39 25.18 1.78 30.59
N LYS A 40 25.18 3.04 30.22
CA LYS A 40 24.07 3.61 29.45
C LYS A 40 24.24 3.26 27.98
N ALA A 41 23.25 2.57 27.40
CA ALA A 41 23.28 2.07 26.04
C ALA A 41 21.85 2.04 25.45
N CYS A 42 21.73 1.97 24.13
CA CYS A 42 20.44 1.79 23.48
C CYS A 42 20.23 0.32 23.14
N ARG A 43 19.05 -0.22 23.41
CA ARG A 43 18.65 -1.54 22.94
C ARG A 43 18.50 -1.55 21.41
N GLU A 44 18.81 -2.67 20.77
CA GLU A 44 18.49 -2.92 19.37
C GLU A 44 17.03 -2.49 19.06
N PRO A 45 16.81 -1.55 18.12
CA PRO A 45 15.47 -1.18 17.73
C PRO A 45 14.75 -2.37 17.08
N LYS A 46 13.50 -2.61 17.47
CA LYS A 46 12.63 -3.53 16.73
C LYS A 46 12.28 -2.89 15.39
N ILE A 47 12.71 -3.49 14.29
CA ILE A 47 12.43 -3.03 12.93
C ILE A 47 11.46 -3.98 12.23
N PRO A 48 10.57 -3.48 11.36
CA PRO A 48 9.76 -4.34 10.49
C PRO A 48 10.62 -5.10 9.46
N ASP A 49 10.16 -6.26 9.00
CA ASP A 49 10.88 -7.13 8.05
C ASP A 49 11.30 -6.44 6.75
N LEU A 50 10.53 -5.45 6.31
CA LEU A 50 10.78 -4.69 5.07
C LEU A 50 11.82 -3.57 5.23
N VAL A 51 12.30 -3.33 6.45
CA VAL A 51 13.30 -2.29 6.75
C VAL A 51 14.67 -2.95 6.85
N ARG A 52 15.61 -2.48 6.02
CA ARG A 52 17.03 -2.79 6.11
C ARG A 52 17.71 -1.79 7.03
N GLN A 53 18.50 -2.28 7.98
CA GLN A 53 19.27 -1.47 8.91
C GLN A 53 20.77 -1.66 8.68
N ARG A 54 21.53 -0.57 8.75
CA ARG A 54 23.01 -0.58 8.73
C ARG A 54 23.57 0.30 9.82
N THR A 55 24.51 -0.23 10.60
CA THR A 55 25.32 0.57 11.53
C THR A 55 26.30 1.43 10.74
N LEU A 56 26.26 2.74 10.94
CA LEU A 56 27.23 3.65 10.36
C LEU A 56 28.53 3.61 11.18
N PRO A 57 29.70 3.70 10.53
CA PRO A 57 30.96 3.84 11.23
C PRO A 57 30.88 5.02 12.21
N SER A 58 31.46 4.86 13.40
CA SER A 58 31.60 5.99 14.31
C SER A 58 32.45 7.05 13.61
N LEU A 59 31.83 8.15 13.21
CA LEU A 59 32.57 9.35 12.88
C LEU A 59 33.33 9.71 14.16
N ILE A 60 34.64 9.50 14.15
CA ILE A 60 35.53 10.15 15.10
C ILE A 60 35.19 11.62 14.94
N GLN A 61 34.57 12.23 15.96
CA GLN A 61 34.22 13.64 15.91
C GLN A 61 35.50 14.38 15.55
N SER A 62 35.57 14.89 14.33
CA SER A 62 36.51 15.94 14.00
C SER A 62 36.33 17.00 15.08
N ARG A 63 37.45 17.48 15.63
CA ARG A 63 37.40 18.59 16.60
C ARG A 63 36.89 19.87 15.94
N GLU A 64 36.82 19.88 14.61
CA GLU A 64 36.11 20.90 13.85
C GLU A 64 34.62 20.58 13.88
N THR A 65 33.90 21.34 14.70
CA THR A 65 32.44 21.39 14.61
C THR A 65 32.02 21.89 13.22
N PRO A 66 30.80 21.60 12.74
CA PRO A 66 30.28 22.25 11.53
C PRO A 66 30.34 23.79 11.61
N LEU A 67 30.29 24.33 12.83
CA LEU A 67 30.49 25.74 13.12
C LEU A 67 31.92 26.22 12.76
N HIS A 68 32.96 25.39 12.96
CA HIS A 68 34.33 25.69 12.52
C HIS A 68 34.49 25.65 10.99
N GLN A 69 33.63 24.92 10.27
CA GLN A 69 33.61 24.91 8.81
C GLN A 69 32.88 26.13 8.22
N LEU A 70 32.06 26.82 9.03
CA LEU A 70 31.30 28.00 8.63
C LEU A 70 31.99 29.33 9.00
N TYR A 71 32.97 29.31 9.91
CA TYR A 71 33.77 30.48 10.29
C TYR A 71 35.23 30.32 9.82
N PRO A 72 35.67 31.01 8.76
CA PRO A 72 37.09 31.12 8.45
C PRO A 72 37.75 31.97 9.55
N VAL A 73 38.55 31.33 10.40
CA VAL A 73 39.20 32.01 11.53
C VAL A 73 40.41 32.79 11.02
N SER A 74 40.23 34.08 10.76
CA SER A 74 41.29 35.09 10.76
C SER A 74 41.54 35.56 12.20
N ILE A 75 42.03 34.67 13.07
CA ILE A 75 42.42 35.03 14.44
C ILE A 75 43.86 34.57 14.63
N ASP A 76 44.73 35.57 14.84
CA ASP A 76 46.14 35.41 15.13
C ASP A 76 46.38 34.36 16.21
N LYS A 77 47.28 33.43 15.91
CA LYS A 77 47.76 32.43 16.86
C LYS A 77 48.65 33.10 17.89
N ASP A 78 48.06 33.70 18.92
CA ASP A 78 48.77 33.84 20.18
C ASP A 78 48.55 32.60 21.04
N LYS A 79 49.66 31.94 21.37
CA LYS A 79 49.69 30.64 22.06
C LYS A 79 49.27 30.83 23.51
N SER A 80 48.00 30.62 23.82
CA SER A 80 47.61 30.22 25.18
C SER A 80 47.64 28.70 25.28
N ASP A 81 48.49 28.20 26.17
CA ASP A 81 48.60 26.78 26.56
C ASP A 81 47.31 26.32 27.28
N VAL A 82 46.21 26.18 26.53
CA VAL A 82 45.06 25.42 26.99
C VAL A 82 45.18 24.02 26.39
N ASN A 83 45.93 23.17 27.10
CA ASN A 83 45.95 21.75 26.79
C ASN A 83 44.52 21.18 26.93
N PRO A 84 43.95 20.58 25.88
CA PRO A 84 42.66 19.92 25.98
C PRO A 84 42.77 18.74 26.95
N THR A 85 41.73 18.56 27.77
CA THR A 85 41.59 17.41 28.69
C THR A 85 41.92 16.10 27.99
N LYS A 86 42.80 15.30 28.62
CA LYS A 86 43.15 13.94 28.17
C LYS A 86 41.88 13.22 27.72
N LYS A 87 41.93 12.68 26.50
CA LYS A 87 40.92 11.77 25.93
C LYS A 87 40.52 10.79 27.05
N PRO A 88 39.24 10.69 27.46
CA PRO A 88 38.85 9.64 28.38
C PRO A 88 39.31 8.33 27.76
N ALA A 89 40.09 7.55 28.51
CA ALA A 89 40.43 6.19 28.14
C ALA A 89 39.13 5.39 28.15
N LEU A 90 38.37 5.45 27.05
CA LEU A 90 37.26 4.56 26.80
C LEU A 90 37.87 3.19 26.54
N LEU A 91 38.09 2.44 27.62
CA LEU A 91 38.13 0.99 27.52
C LEU A 91 36.86 0.58 26.74
N PRO A 92 36.96 -0.23 25.66
CA PRO A 92 35.79 -0.75 24.99
C PRO A 92 35.08 -1.67 25.97
N VAL A 93 34.12 -1.12 26.70
CA VAL A 93 33.35 -1.92 27.63
C VAL A 93 32.41 -2.80 26.80
N GLU A 94 32.59 -4.11 26.87
CA GLU A 94 31.81 -5.08 26.08
C GLU A 94 30.31 -4.92 26.38
N LEU A 95 29.54 -4.54 25.37
CA LEU A 95 28.08 -4.54 25.46
C LEU A 95 27.52 -5.89 25.02
N PRO A 96 26.38 -6.34 25.57
CA PRO A 96 25.67 -7.49 25.02
C PRO A 96 25.27 -7.24 23.57
N ALA A 97 25.19 -8.31 22.76
CA ALA A 97 24.93 -8.22 21.31
C ALA A 97 23.64 -7.46 20.92
N SER A 98 22.67 -7.34 21.83
CA SER A 98 21.41 -6.61 21.61
C SER A 98 21.45 -5.12 22.00
N TYR A 99 22.64 -4.55 22.21
CA TYR A 99 22.82 -3.16 22.65
C TYR A 99 23.88 -2.41 21.84
N HIS A 100 23.64 -1.11 21.70
CA HIS A 100 24.51 -0.17 21.01
C HIS A 100 25.05 0.88 21.97
N HIS A 101 26.31 1.26 21.76
CA HIS A 101 26.93 2.37 22.49
C HIS A 101 26.22 3.71 22.21
N LEU A 102 26.40 4.65 23.13
CA LEU A 102 25.93 6.01 22.93
C LEU A 102 26.58 6.63 21.69
N HIS A 103 25.80 7.43 20.97
CA HIS A 103 26.15 8.07 19.71
C HIS A 103 26.34 7.12 18.52
N THR A 104 26.13 5.80 18.68
CA THR A 104 25.98 4.90 17.53
C THR A 104 24.86 5.39 16.63
N GLN A 105 25.11 5.35 15.32
CA GLN A 105 24.17 5.80 14.31
C GLN A 105 23.75 4.65 13.44
N LEU A 106 22.45 4.53 13.23
CA LEU A 106 21.84 3.53 12.38
C LEU A 106 21.22 4.24 11.17
N GLN A 107 21.51 3.74 9.99
CA GLN A 107 20.84 4.11 8.74
C GLN A 107 19.79 3.06 8.39
N TYR A 108 18.66 3.52 7.86
CA TYR A 108 17.53 2.68 7.50
C TYR A 108 17.08 2.95 6.08
N ASP A 109 16.86 1.88 5.32
CA ASP A 109 16.37 1.89 3.95
C ASP A 109 15.36 0.76 3.76
N CYS A 110 14.52 0.84 2.72
CA CYS A 110 13.60 -0.25 2.41
C CYS A 110 14.31 -1.35 1.65
N VAL A 111 13.93 -2.60 1.91
CA VAL A 111 14.54 -3.79 1.29
C VAL A 111 14.29 -3.82 -0.22
N SER A 112 13.18 -3.25 -0.68
CA SER A 112 12.75 -3.25 -2.08
C SER A 112 12.38 -1.85 -2.56
N ALA A 113 12.62 -1.59 -3.85
CA ALA A 113 12.30 -0.34 -4.52
C ALA A 113 10.79 -0.09 -4.67
N PHE A 114 9.93 -1.10 -4.45
CA PHE A 114 8.48 -0.91 -4.43
C PHE A 114 7.97 -0.21 -3.15
N TYR A 115 8.86 0.07 -2.19
CA TYR A 115 8.50 0.70 -0.93
C TYR A 115 9.30 1.98 -0.73
N ARG A 116 8.62 3.00 -0.21
CA ARG A 116 9.24 4.23 0.28
C ARG A 116 9.34 4.18 1.80
N ARG A 117 10.40 4.78 2.34
CA ARG A 117 10.60 4.88 3.79
C ARG A 117 9.77 6.01 4.36
N ALA A 118 8.98 5.69 5.37
CA ALA A 118 8.40 6.65 6.31
C ALA A 118 9.18 6.64 7.63
N GLY A 119 9.24 7.79 8.31
CA GLY A 119 10.04 7.96 9.54
C GLY A 119 11.47 8.44 9.26
N SER A 120 12.36 8.25 10.24
CA SER A 120 13.73 8.78 10.15
C SER A 120 14.65 7.87 9.32
N SER A 121 15.36 8.45 8.34
CA SER A 121 16.41 7.75 7.57
C SER A 121 17.61 7.35 8.39
N ARG A 122 17.86 8.09 9.47
CA ARG A 122 18.96 7.85 10.41
C ARG A 122 18.49 8.08 11.83
N ARG A 123 18.92 7.21 12.75
CA ARG A 123 18.66 7.35 14.18
C ARG A 123 19.96 7.23 14.96
N THR A 124 20.09 8.01 16.01
CA THR A 124 21.29 8.09 16.85
C THR A 124 20.95 7.64 18.26
N CYS A 125 21.78 6.81 18.87
CA CYS A 125 21.63 6.46 20.27
C CYS A 125 21.99 7.67 21.14
N LEU A 126 21.01 8.25 21.82
CA LEU A 126 21.20 9.46 22.62
C LEU A 126 21.74 9.13 24.01
N LYS A 127 22.35 10.13 24.68
CA LYS A 127 22.77 10.05 26.09
C LYS A 127 21.65 9.66 27.06
N THR A 128 20.40 9.72 26.63
CA THR A 128 19.23 9.25 27.38
C THR A 128 19.07 7.73 27.38
N GLY A 129 19.79 6.99 26.52
CA GLY A 129 19.57 5.56 26.27
C GLY A 129 18.43 5.28 25.29
N LYS A 130 17.90 6.32 24.62
CA LYS A 130 16.84 6.22 23.62
C LYS A 130 17.36 6.59 22.23
N TRP A 131 16.76 5.99 21.20
CA TRP A 131 17.01 6.35 19.81
C TRP A 131 16.34 7.67 19.43
N SER A 132 17.06 8.55 18.75
CA SER A 132 16.50 9.77 18.19
C SER A 132 15.48 9.49 17.07
N GLY A 133 14.68 10.49 16.71
CA GLY A 133 13.80 10.45 15.54
C GLY A 133 12.64 9.44 15.65
N ARG A 134 11.92 9.29 14.54
CA ARG A 134 10.75 8.40 14.41
C ARG A 134 11.20 7.01 13.94
N ALA A 135 10.54 5.97 14.43
CA ALA A 135 10.79 4.61 13.97
C ALA A 135 10.53 4.50 12.46
N PRO A 136 11.44 3.89 11.69
CA PRO A 136 11.29 3.75 10.25
C PRO A 136 10.29 2.63 9.93
N SER A 137 9.50 2.85 8.88
CA SER A 137 8.62 1.85 8.28
C SER A 137 8.67 1.96 6.76
N CYS A 138 8.38 0.87 6.06
CA CYS A 138 8.33 0.84 4.60
C CYS A 138 6.88 0.74 4.14
N ILE A 139 6.45 1.73 3.35
CA ILE A 139 5.08 1.83 2.83
C ILE A 139 5.15 1.60 1.32
N PRO A 140 4.26 0.78 0.75
CA PRO A 140 4.22 0.57 -0.69
C PRO A 140 4.09 1.89 -1.45
N ILE A 141 4.83 2.00 -2.54
CA ILE A 141 4.64 3.07 -3.52
C ILE A 141 3.41 2.71 -4.36
N CYS A 142 2.50 3.66 -4.54
CA CYS A 142 1.28 3.46 -5.31
C CYS A 142 1.41 3.99 -6.74
N GLY A 143 0.53 3.53 -7.64
CA GLY A 143 0.31 4.15 -8.95
C GLY A 143 1.48 4.04 -9.93
N LYS A 144 2.44 3.13 -9.70
CA LYS A 144 3.58 2.94 -10.59
C LYS A 144 3.34 1.79 -11.55
N LEU A 145 3.46 2.10 -12.85
CA LEU A 145 3.35 1.15 -13.95
C LEU A 145 4.55 1.34 -14.87
N LYS A 146 5.40 0.31 -14.98
CA LYS A 146 6.59 0.35 -15.84
C LYS A 146 6.17 0.13 -17.30
N ASN A 147 6.82 0.84 -18.22
CA ASN A 147 6.68 0.66 -19.68
C ASN A 147 5.24 0.81 -20.20
N PHE A 148 4.45 1.71 -19.62
CA PHE A 148 3.11 1.99 -20.14
C PHE A 148 3.19 2.56 -21.56
N ASN A 149 2.48 1.93 -22.49
CA ASN A 149 2.36 2.38 -23.87
C ASN A 149 0.89 2.35 -24.30
N MET A 150 0.40 3.48 -24.81
CA MET A 150 -0.98 3.63 -25.27
C MET A 150 -1.33 2.68 -26.41
N THR A 151 -0.37 2.32 -27.27
CA THR A 151 -0.63 1.44 -28.42
C THR A 151 -0.79 -0.03 -28.03
N GLN A 152 -0.45 -0.42 -26.80
CA GLN A 152 -0.47 -1.81 -26.32
C GLN A 152 -1.42 -2.03 -25.12
N LEU A 153 -2.45 -1.19 -24.98
CA LEU A 153 -3.42 -1.25 -23.86
C LEU A 153 -3.99 -2.65 -23.58
N GLY A 154 -4.20 -3.47 -24.61
CA GLY A 154 -4.74 -4.84 -24.47
C GLY A 154 -3.78 -5.84 -23.83
N GLU A 155 -2.47 -5.57 -23.82
CA GLU A 155 -1.44 -6.43 -23.20
C GLU A 155 -1.01 -5.90 -21.83
N THR A 156 -1.44 -4.69 -21.48
CA THR A 156 -1.09 -4.03 -20.22
C THR A 156 -1.62 -4.82 -19.03
N ARG A 157 -0.71 -5.18 -18.11
CA ARG A 157 -1.04 -5.75 -16.81
C ARG A 157 -1.21 -4.62 -15.80
N TRP A 158 -2.35 -4.57 -15.13
CA TRP A 158 -2.71 -3.55 -14.16
C TRP A 158 -2.44 -4.07 -12.73
N PRO A 159 -1.36 -3.64 -12.04
CA PRO A 159 -0.91 -4.28 -10.80
C PRO A 159 -1.87 -4.12 -9.62
N TRP A 160 -2.72 -3.11 -9.65
CA TRP A 160 -3.75 -2.89 -8.64
C TRP A 160 -5.03 -3.67 -8.90
N GLN A 161 -5.17 -4.30 -10.07
CA GLN A 161 -6.41 -4.95 -10.43
C GLN A 161 -6.70 -6.13 -9.50
N ALA A 162 -7.89 -6.12 -8.92
CA ALA A 162 -8.41 -7.17 -8.06
C ALA A 162 -9.61 -7.84 -8.71
N ALA A 163 -9.58 -9.17 -8.79
CA ALA A 163 -10.71 -9.98 -9.22
C ALA A 163 -11.52 -10.42 -7.99
N LEU A 164 -12.79 -10.03 -7.92
CA LEU A 164 -13.73 -10.52 -6.91
C LEU A 164 -14.56 -11.68 -7.49
N TYR A 165 -14.52 -12.83 -6.85
CA TYR A 165 -15.42 -13.94 -7.19
C TYR A 165 -16.46 -14.18 -6.11
N ARG A 166 -17.64 -14.61 -6.54
CA ARG A 166 -18.71 -15.13 -5.69
C ARG A 166 -18.90 -16.61 -5.95
N ARG A 167 -19.20 -17.37 -4.90
CA ARG A 167 -19.57 -18.78 -5.02
C ARG A 167 -21.01 -18.89 -5.55
N SER A 168 -21.25 -19.78 -6.52
CA SER A 168 -22.57 -19.95 -7.18
C SER A 168 -23.69 -20.52 -6.28
N ASN A 169 -23.47 -20.65 -4.97
CA ASN A 169 -24.43 -21.17 -3.99
C ASN A 169 -25.57 -20.16 -3.75
N GLY A 170 -26.39 -19.91 -4.78
CA GLY A 170 -27.48 -18.92 -4.75
C GLY A 170 -27.81 -18.28 -6.10
N VAL A 171 -26.96 -18.47 -7.13
CA VAL A 171 -27.20 -17.94 -8.48
C VAL A 171 -28.13 -18.90 -9.23
N LYS A 172 -29.35 -18.45 -9.57
CA LYS A 172 -30.31 -19.20 -10.39
C LYS A 172 -29.92 -19.17 -11.87
N ASP A 173 -28.74 -19.67 -12.21
CA ASP A 173 -28.34 -19.92 -13.59
C ASP A 173 -28.18 -21.43 -13.80
N ALA A 174 -29.05 -21.99 -14.63
CA ALA A 174 -29.10 -23.42 -14.94
C ALA A 174 -27.81 -23.93 -15.63
N SER A 175 -26.94 -23.03 -16.11
CA SER A 175 -25.69 -23.37 -16.79
C SER A 175 -24.48 -23.53 -15.86
N LEU A 176 -24.58 -23.09 -14.60
CA LEU A 176 -23.47 -23.09 -13.65
C LEU A 176 -23.58 -24.25 -12.65
N ARG A 177 -22.50 -25.02 -12.49
CA ARG A 177 -22.42 -26.07 -11.48
C ARG A 177 -22.49 -25.42 -10.09
N LYS A 178 -23.25 -26.04 -9.17
CA LYS A 178 -23.31 -25.61 -7.76
C LYS A 178 -21.91 -25.65 -7.15
N GLY A 179 -21.53 -24.59 -6.46
CA GLY A 179 -20.25 -24.48 -5.75
C GLY A 179 -19.07 -23.94 -6.56
N THR A 180 -19.27 -23.59 -7.84
CA THR A 180 -18.23 -22.97 -8.69
C THR A 180 -18.04 -21.50 -8.36
N TRP A 181 -16.81 -21.00 -8.50
CA TRP A 181 -16.48 -19.58 -8.37
C TRP A 181 -16.78 -18.84 -9.67
N VAL A 182 -17.52 -17.75 -9.58
CA VAL A 182 -17.90 -16.90 -10.71
C VAL A 182 -17.29 -15.53 -10.49
N LEU A 183 -16.59 -15.02 -11.51
CA LEU A 183 -16.04 -13.67 -11.48
C LEU A 183 -17.20 -12.68 -11.48
N MET A 184 -17.31 -11.86 -10.45
CA MET A 184 -18.42 -10.91 -10.30
C MET A 184 -18.02 -9.52 -10.75
N CYS A 185 -16.88 -9.04 -10.24
CA CYS A 185 -16.47 -7.66 -10.43
C CYS A 185 -14.95 -7.50 -10.41
N SER A 186 -14.55 -6.34 -10.93
CA SER A 186 -13.21 -5.81 -10.82
C SER A 186 -13.13 -4.78 -9.69
N GLY A 187 -12.06 -4.80 -8.91
CA GLY A 187 -11.76 -3.80 -7.89
C GLY A 187 -10.29 -3.37 -7.95
N ALA A 188 -9.88 -2.49 -7.05
CA ALA A 188 -8.51 -1.96 -7.01
C ALA A 188 -7.88 -2.09 -5.63
N LEU A 189 -6.61 -2.52 -5.58
CA LEU A 189 -5.81 -2.54 -4.36
C LEU A 189 -5.41 -1.11 -3.97
N LEU A 190 -5.78 -0.66 -2.78
CA LEU A 190 -5.41 0.67 -2.25
C LEU A 190 -4.17 0.62 -1.35
N ASN A 191 -3.96 -0.49 -0.65
CA ASN A 191 -2.77 -0.78 0.15
C ASN A 191 -2.60 -2.30 0.32
N GLU A 192 -1.62 -2.76 1.09
CA GLU A 192 -1.34 -4.20 1.27
C GLU A 192 -2.53 -5.02 1.82
N ARG A 193 -3.58 -4.39 2.36
CA ARG A 193 -4.69 -5.07 3.06
C ARG A 193 -6.08 -4.59 2.66
N THR A 194 -6.20 -3.69 1.69
CA THR A 194 -7.46 -3.00 1.41
C THR A 194 -7.70 -2.95 -0.08
N VAL A 195 -8.83 -3.49 -0.51
CA VAL A 195 -9.33 -3.42 -1.90
C VAL A 195 -10.60 -2.57 -1.90
N VAL A 196 -10.71 -1.64 -2.84
CA VAL A 196 -11.92 -0.88 -3.10
C VAL A 196 -12.68 -1.48 -4.28
N ILE A 197 -14.00 -1.52 -4.17
CA ILE A 197 -14.89 -2.10 -5.18
C ILE A 197 -16.27 -1.43 -5.13
N ALA A 198 -17.10 -1.62 -6.15
CA ALA A 198 -18.48 -1.16 -6.11
C ALA A 198 -19.29 -1.97 -5.07
N ALA A 199 -20.23 -1.31 -4.38
CA ALA A 199 -21.03 -1.92 -3.33
C ALA A 199 -22.01 -2.98 -3.87
N HIS A 200 -22.57 -2.77 -5.06
CA HIS A 200 -23.46 -3.75 -5.71
C HIS A 200 -22.77 -5.10 -5.97
N CYS A 201 -21.44 -5.13 -6.03
CA CYS A 201 -20.66 -6.36 -6.23
C CYS A 201 -20.59 -7.26 -4.99
N VAL A 202 -20.82 -6.68 -3.81
CA VAL A 202 -20.68 -7.35 -2.51
C VAL A 202 -22.00 -7.40 -1.73
N THR A 203 -23.09 -6.95 -2.35
CA THR A 203 -24.44 -6.97 -1.79
C THR A 203 -25.37 -7.83 -2.64
N ASP A 204 -26.49 -8.27 -2.06
CA ASP A 204 -27.54 -8.90 -2.86
C ASP A 204 -28.23 -7.87 -3.75
N LEU A 205 -28.61 -8.27 -4.96
CA LEU A 205 -29.25 -7.40 -5.96
C LEU A 205 -30.42 -6.62 -5.36
N GLY A 206 -30.38 -5.29 -5.47
CA GLY A 206 -31.41 -4.38 -4.97
C GLY A 206 -31.49 -4.29 -3.44
N LYS A 207 -30.47 -4.73 -2.70
CA LYS A 207 -30.45 -4.74 -1.23
C LYS A 207 -29.14 -4.23 -0.67
N ILE A 208 -29.18 -3.81 0.59
CA ILE A 208 -27.97 -3.45 1.38
C ILE A 208 -27.35 -4.66 2.10
N SER A 209 -27.94 -5.85 1.98
CA SER A 209 -27.45 -7.05 2.66
C SER A 209 -26.14 -7.53 2.05
N ILE A 210 -25.10 -7.59 2.87
CA ILE A 210 -23.76 -7.99 2.47
C ILE A 210 -23.71 -9.50 2.23
N ILE A 211 -23.12 -9.91 1.11
CA ILE A 211 -22.84 -11.31 0.79
C ILE A 211 -21.86 -11.88 1.81
N LYS A 212 -22.09 -13.10 2.28
CA LYS A 212 -21.24 -13.74 3.27
C LYS A 212 -19.79 -13.81 2.79
N VAL A 213 -18.85 -13.43 3.67
CA VAL A 213 -17.41 -13.45 3.40
C VAL A 213 -16.92 -14.81 2.91
N SER A 214 -17.47 -15.91 3.43
CA SER A 214 -17.15 -17.28 3.01
C SER A 214 -17.53 -17.61 1.56
N GLU A 215 -18.39 -16.80 0.95
CA GLU A 215 -18.82 -16.94 -0.45
C GLU A 215 -18.06 -16.00 -1.37
N LEU A 216 -17.12 -15.21 -0.85
CA LEU A 216 -16.31 -14.26 -1.61
C LEU A 216 -14.84 -14.67 -1.60
N LYS A 217 -14.14 -14.42 -2.71
CA LYS A 217 -12.68 -14.52 -2.77
C LYS A 217 -12.11 -13.36 -3.57
N VAL A 218 -10.95 -12.85 -3.16
CA VAL A 218 -10.19 -11.85 -3.91
C VAL A 218 -8.93 -12.50 -4.49
N VAL A 219 -8.66 -12.23 -5.75
CA VAL A 219 -7.40 -12.63 -6.41
C VAL A 219 -6.72 -11.42 -7.03
N LEU A 220 -5.45 -11.20 -6.70
CA LEU A 220 -4.60 -10.16 -7.28
C LEU A 220 -3.60 -10.76 -8.27
N GLY A 221 -3.01 -9.94 -9.15
CA GLY A 221 -1.94 -10.37 -10.06
C GLY A 221 -2.40 -11.31 -11.17
N LYS A 222 -3.72 -11.34 -11.46
CA LYS A 222 -4.31 -12.05 -12.60
C LYS A 222 -4.19 -11.22 -13.87
N PHE A 223 -4.02 -11.89 -15.00
CA PHE A 223 -4.17 -11.29 -16.33
C PHE A 223 -5.28 -11.97 -17.12
N TYR A 224 -5.36 -13.30 -17.05
CA TYR A 224 -6.41 -14.07 -17.71
C TYR A 224 -7.68 -14.11 -16.86
N ARG A 225 -8.83 -14.05 -17.53
CA ARG A 225 -10.14 -14.13 -16.88
C ARG A 225 -10.40 -15.50 -16.26
N ASP A 226 -9.91 -16.56 -16.93
CA ASP A 226 -10.13 -17.95 -16.52
C ASP A 226 -9.64 -18.20 -15.09
N ASP A 227 -10.55 -18.63 -14.22
CA ASP A 227 -10.25 -18.97 -12.82
C ASP A 227 -9.44 -20.27 -12.72
N GLY A 228 -9.64 -21.21 -13.65
CA GLY A 228 -8.90 -22.47 -13.69
C GLY A 228 -7.46 -22.34 -14.20
N ARG A 229 -7.07 -21.15 -14.68
CA ARG A 229 -5.73 -20.88 -15.17
C ARG A 229 -4.87 -20.29 -14.05
N GLU A 230 -3.93 -21.10 -13.58
CA GLU A 230 -2.92 -20.66 -12.62
C GLU A 230 -1.87 -19.77 -13.30
N GLU A 231 -1.55 -18.65 -12.68
CA GLU A 231 -0.42 -17.81 -13.04
C GLU A 231 0.46 -17.61 -11.81
N LYS A 232 1.79 -17.64 -11.98
CA LYS A 232 2.74 -17.48 -10.86
C LYS A 232 2.61 -16.15 -10.12
N SER A 233 2.04 -15.14 -10.77
CA SER A 233 1.78 -13.81 -10.21
C SER A 233 0.52 -13.75 -9.32
N GLN A 234 -0.33 -14.77 -9.37
CA GLN A 234 -1.61 -14.77 -8.68
C GLN A 234 -1.44 -14.86 -7.16
N GLN A 235 -2.21 -14.03 -6.45
CA GLN A 235 -2.30 -14.07 -5.00
C GLN A 235 -3.76 -14.23 -4.61
N HIS A 236 -4.10 -15.41 -4.11
CA HIS A 236 -5.41 -15.69 -3.53
C HIS A 236 -5.41 -15.19 -2.09
N LEU A 237 -6.26 -14.21 -1.80
CA LEU A 237 -6.27 -13.54 -0.51
C LEU A 237 -7.59 -13.76 0.20
N HIS A 238 -7.51 -14.13 1.48
CA HIS A 238 -8.68 -14.28 2.32
C HIS A 238 -9.21 -12.90 2.72
N ILE A 239 -10.53 -12.81 2.80
CA ILE A 239 -11.24 -11.61 3.21
C ILE A 239 -11.51 -11.70 4.71
N SER A 240 -11.19 -10.64 5.45
CA SER A 240 -11.50 -10.51 6.88
C SER A 240 -12.83 -9.79 7.10
N ALA A 241 -13.14 -8.78 6.31
CA ALA A 241 -14.39 -8.02 6.41
C ALA A 241 -14.74 -7.34 5.08
N VAL A 242 -16.03 -7.07 4.90
CA VAL A 242 -16.58 -6.23 3.83
C VAL A 242 -17.31 -5.08 4.49
N ILE A 243 -17.03 -3.86 4.05
CA ILE A 243 -17.59 -2.63 4.60
C ILE A 243 -18.22 -1.85 3.45
N VAL A 244 -19.54 -1.80 3.42
CA VAL A 244 -20.31 -1.01 2.43
C VAL A 244 -20.47 0.42 2.93
N HIS A 245 -20.45 1.39 2.03
CA HIS A 245 -20.68 2.79 2.40
C HIS A 245 -22.07 2.96 3.03
N PRO A 246 -22.20 3.69 4.16
CA PRO A 246 -23.48 3.80 4.88
C PRO A 246 -24.60 4.45 4.05
N ASN A 247 -24.25 5.29 3.08
CA ASN A 247 -25.21 5.97 2.20
C ASN A 247 -25.46 5.22 0.89
N TYR A 248 -25.01 3.98 0.75
CA TYR A 248 -25.24 3.20 -0.46
C TYR A 248 -26.74 2.98 -0.69
N ASP A 249 -27.25 3.48 -1.82
CA ASP A 249 -28.61 3.24 -2.29
C ASP A 249 -28.59 2.16 -3.39
N PRO A 250 -29.14 0.96 -3.15
CA PRO A 250 -29.10 -0.12 -4.13
C PRO A 250 -30.09 0.04 -5.29
N VAL A 251 -30.98 1.04 -5.25
CA VAL A 251 -31.93 1.36 -6.32
C VAL A 251 -31.36 2.44 -7.24
N LEU A 252 -30.85 3.53 -6.66
CA LEU A 252 -30.24 4.63 -7.42
C LEU A 252 -28.77 4.37 -7.77
N LEU A 253 -28.16 3.36 -7.14
CA LEU A 253 -26.71 3.11 -7.17
C LEU A 253 -25.89 4.32 -6.70
N ASP A 254 -26.49 5.19 -5.88
CA ASP A 254 -25.78 6.29 -5.25
C ASP A 254 -24.86 5.78 -4.14
N SER A 255 -23.69 6.39 -3.99
CA SER A 255 -22.65 5.91 -3.09
C SER A 255 -22.30 4.43 -3.26
N ASP A 256 -22.27 3.94 -4.50
CA ASP A 256 -21.93 2.57 -4.86
C ASP A 256 -20.43 2.26 -4.70
N ILE A 257 -20.02 2.18 -3.43
CA ILE A 257 -18.65 1.91 -3.01
C ILE A 257 -18.60 1.04 -1.76
N ALA A 258 -17.67 0.11 -1.75
CA ALA A 258 -17.36 -0.76 -0.63
C ALA A 258 -15.84 -0.99 -0.51
N VAL A 259 -15.42 -1.34 0.70
CA VAL A 259 -14.06 -1.73 1.02
C VAL A 259 -14.03 -3.19 1.46
N ILE A 260 -13.13 -3.96 0.86
CA ILE A 260 -12.80 -5.31 1.28
C ILE A 260 -11.49 -5.26 2.06
N LYS A 261 -11.55 -5.70 3.32
CA LYS A 261 -10.38 -5.90 4.17
C LYS A 261 -9.83 -7.30 3.94
N LEU A 262 -8.53 -7.37 3.67
CA LEU A 262 -7.80 -8.63 3.46
C LEU A 262 -7.21 -9.10 4.79
N LEU A 263 -7.41 -10.39 5.08
CA LEU A 263 -6.82 -11.06 6.24
C LEU A 263 -5.30 -11.18 6.10
N ASP A 264 -4.85 -11.55 4.90
CA ASP A 264 -3.44 -11.68 4.54
C ASP A 264 -2.93 -10.41 3.84
N LYS A 265 -1.67 -10.05 4.07
CA LYS A 265 -1.05 -8.94 3.32
C LYS A 265 -0.76 -9.38 1.88
N ALA A 266 -1.18 -8.57 0.91
CA ALA A 266 -0.73 -8.67 -0.46
C ALA A 266 0.78 -8.45 -0.54
N ARG A 267 1.49 -9.35 -1.23
CA ARG A 267 2.94 -9.26 -1.45
C ARG A 267 3.20 -8.35 -2.65
N VAL A 268 3.74 -7.16 -2.39
CA VAL A 268 4.03 -6.19 -3.46
C VAL A 268 5.10 -6.74 -4.42
N SER A 269 4.83 -6.66 -5.71
CA SER A 269 5.68 -7.15 -6.82
C SER A 269 5.39 -6.35 -8.09
N ASP A 270 6.08 -6.63 -9.21
CA ASP A 270 5.75 -5.96 -10.48
C ASP A 270 4.29 -6.17 -10.92
N TYR A 271 3.63 -7.25 -10.50
CA TYR A 271 2.25 -7.61 -10.86
C TYR A 271 1.20 -7.29 -9.79
N VAL A 272 1.63 -6.89 -8.59
CA VAL A 272 0.73 -6.56 -7.47
C VAL A 272 1.24 -5.32 -6.78
N GLN A 273 0.60 -4.18 -7.01
CA GLN A 273 0.95 -2.88 -6.42
C GLN A 273 -0.33 -2.06 -6.19
N PRO A 274 -0.39 -1.20 -5.17
CA PRO A 274 -1.57 -0.38 -4.97
C PRO A 274 -1.69 0.75 -6.00
N VAL A 275 -2.91 1.18 -6.29
CA VAL A 275 -3.20 2.42 -7.02
C VAL A 275 -3.25 3.60 -6.04
N CYS A 276 -2.89 4.80 -6.49
CA CYS A 276 -2.95 5.97 -5.62
C CYS A 276 -4.38 6.49 -5.47
N LEU A 277 -4.73 6.96 -4.27
CA LEU A 277 -5.90 7.82 -4.06
C LEU A 277 -5.50 9.26 -4.38
N GLY A 278 -6.18 9.91 -5.32
CA GLY A 278 -5.88 11.29 -5.69
C GLY A 278 -6.40 12.33 -4.69
N LEU A 279 -5.74 13.48 -4.63
CA LEU A 279 -6.16 14.70 -3.95
C LEU A 279 -6.96 15.59 -4.90
N SER A 280 -7.75 16.50 -4.32
CA SER A 280 -8.53 17.48 -5.06
C SER A 280 -7.68 18.31 -6.02
N ALA A 281 -6.46 18.66 -5.58
CA ALA A 281 -5.54 19.47 -6.35
C ALA A 281 -4.99 18.73 -7.58
N GLU A 282 -4.75 17.41 -7.47
CA GLU A 282 -4.27 16.62 -8.60
C GLU A 282 -5.36 16.44 -9.67
N PHE A 283 -6.61 16.18 -9.25
CA PHE A 283 -7.74 16.13 -10.18
C PHE A 283 -8.10 17.49 -10.79
N ALA A 284 -7.93 18.58 -10.03
CA ALA A 284 -8.10 19.94 -10.56
C ALA A 284 -7.02 20.32 -11.58
N SER A 285 -5.85 19.68 -11.51
CA SER A 285 -4.77 19.83 -12.50
C SER A 285 -4.92 18.91 -13.71
N ALA A 286 -5.97 18.07 -13.76
CA ALA A 286 -6.20 17.19 -14.89
C ALA A 286 -6.40 18.02 -16.16
N LEU A 287 -5.57 17.76 -17.16
CA LEU A 287 -5.63 18.42 -18.46
C LEU A 287 -6.46 17.56 -19.44
N PRO A 288 -7.01 18.15 -20.51
CA PRO A 288 -7.71 17.40 -21.55
C PRO A 288 -6.86 16.28 -22.18
N ASP A 289 -5.53 16.42 -22.16
CA ASP A 289 -4.59 15.42 -22.71
C ASP A 289 -4.20 14.32 -21.70
N ASP A 290 -4.73 14.35 -20.47
CA ASP A 290 -4.43 13.30 -19.49
C ASP A 290 -5.14 12.00 -19.84
N ILE A 291 -4.46 10.90 -19.56
CA ILE A 291 -4.84 9.58 -20.03
C ILE A 291 -5.77 8.94 -19.00
N LEU A 292 -7.04 8.77 -19.39
CA LEU A 292 -8.05 8.08 -18.60
C LEU A 292 -8.30 6.70 -19.19
N VAL A 293 -8.19 5.68 -18.35
CA VAL A 293 -8.30 4.28 -18.77
C VAL A 293 -9.20 3.52 -17.82
N VAL A 294 -10.12 2.74 -18.38
CA VAL A 294 -10.89 1.74 -17.65
C VAL A 294 -10.37 0.35 -17.96
N SER A 295 -10.23 -0.47 -16.92
CA SER A 295 -9.76 -1.85 -17.03
C SER A 295 -10.62 -2.83 -16.24
N GLY A 296 -10.92 -3.98 -16.85
CA GLY A 296 -11.83 -4.97 -16.30
C GLY A 296 -11.88 -6.27 -17.11
N TRP A 297 -12.44 -7.31 -16.54
CA TRP A 297 -12.66 -8.59 -17.23
C TRP A 297 -14.13 -8.76 -17.56
N LYS A 298 -14.45 -9.41 -18.67
CA LYS A 298 -15.84 -9.71 -19.02
C LYS A 298 -16.51 -10.55 -17.92
N ILE A 299 -17.54 -10.02 -17.26
CA ILE A 299 -18.22 -10.69 -16.14
C ILE A 299 -19.08 -11.84 -16.67
N LEU A 300 -19.84 -11.58 -17.73
CA LEU A 300 -20.73 -12.54 -18.37
C LEU A 300 -20.05 -13.19 -19.58
N SER A 301 -19.57 -14.42 -19.43
CA SER A 301 -19.02 -15.19 -20.55
C SER A 301 -19.38 -16.67 -20.43
N ASN A 302 -19.85 -17.26 -21.53
CA ASN A 302 -20.16 -18.68 -21.58
C ASN A 302 -18.85 -19.50 -21.49
N PRO A 303 -18.66 -20.37 -20.48
CA PRO A 303 -17.48 -21.22 -20.34
C PRO A 303 -17.14 -22.09 -21.56
N ARG A 304 -18.15 -22.34 -22.41
CA ARG A 304 -18.02 -23.12 -23.65
C ARG A 304 -17.74 -22.26 -24.88
N ALA A 305 -17.69 -20.93 -24.76
CA ALA A 305 -17.40 -20.05 -25.88
C ALA A 305 -15.96 -20.25 -26.39
N PRO A 306 -15.73 -20.21 -27.71
CA PRO A 306 -14.38 -20.25 -28.26
C PRO A 306 -13.58 -19.05 -27.73
N GLY A 307 -12.34 -19.28 -27.32
CA GLY A 307 -11.45 -18.24 -26.77
C GLY A 307 -11.61 -17.95 -25.28
N PHE A 308 -12.57 -18.54 -24.55
CA PHE A 308 -12.78 -18.31 -23.11
C PHE A 308 -11.50 -18.42 -22.26
N LYS A 309 -10.64 -19.40 -22.55
CA LYS A 309 -9.38 -19.67 -21.83
C LYS A 309 -8.26 -18.65 -22.11
N ASN A 310 -8.36 -17.96 -23.24
CA ASN A 310 -7.38 -16.96 -23.69
C ASN A 310 -7.92 -15.53 -23.53
N ASP A 311 -9.11 -15.37 -22.94
CA ASP A 311 -9.69 -14.07 -22.66
C ASP A 311 -8.92 -13.39 -21.52
N THR A 312 -8.41 -12.20 -21.81
CA THR A 312 -7.56 -11.40 -20.91
C THR A 312 -8.37 -10.25 -20.30
N ILE A 313 -7.74 -9.51 -19.40
CA ILE A 313 -8.24 -8.20 -19.01
C ILE A 313 -8.41 -7.32 -20.26
N ARG A 314 -9.52 -6.59 -20.30
CA ARG A 314 -9.79 -5.59 -21.34
C ARG A 314 -9.50 -4.22 -20.78
N THR A 315 -9.02 -3.36 -21.66
CA THR A 315 -8.58 -2.01 -21.34
C THR A 315 -9.06 -1.08 -22.44
N GLY A 316 -9.64 0.06 -22.08
CA GLY A 316 -10.01 1.10 -23.05
C GLY A 316 -9.81 2.50 -22.49
N ALA A 317 -9.44 3.43 -23.37
CA ALA A 317 -9.42 4.84 -23.06
C ALA A 317 -10.84 5.40 -23.02
N ILE A 318 -11.11 6.30 -22.07
CA ILE A 318 -12.42 6.91 -21.85
C ILE A 318 -12.32 8.43 -21.79
N GLU A 319 -13.39 9.09 -22.21
CA GLU A 319 -13.54 10.53 -22.15
C GLU A 319 -14.65 10.88 -21.15
N LEU A 320 -14.40 11.84 -20.26
CA LEU A 320 -15.41 12.32 -19.33
C LEU A 320 -16.55 13.00 -20.08
N ALA A 321 -17.76 12.81 -19.56
CA ALA A 321 -18.98 13.37 -20.12
C ALA A 321 -19.65 14.31 -19.12
N ASP A 322 -20.32 15.33 -19.65
CA ASP A 322 -21.20 16.18 -18.84
C ASP A 322 -22.39 15.36 -18.32
N SER A 323 -22.79 15.61 -17.08
CA SER A 323 -23.88 14.86 -16.44
C SER A 323 -25.21 15.04 -17.17
N LEU A 324 -25.49 16.24 -17.69
CA LEU A 324 -26.72 16.52 -18.42
C LEU A 324 -26.79 15.73 -19.73
N GLN A 325 -25.68 15.67 -20.46
CA GLN A 325 -25.59 14.87 -21.70
C GLN A 325 -25.77 13.38 -21.42
N CYS A 326 -25.23 12.91 -20.28
CA CYS A 326 -25.40 11.54 -19.84
C CYS A 326 -26.88 11.24 -19.56
N GLU A 327 -27.54 12.04 -18.72
CA GLU A 327 -28.96 11.87 -18.37
C GLU A 327 -29.87 11.93 -19.60
N GLN A 328 -29.66 12.91 -20.48
CA GLN A 328 -30.41 13.06 -21.73
C GLN A 328 -30.31 11.82 -22.62
N GLN A 329 -29.12 11.24 -22.79
CA GLN A 329 -28.95 10.03 -23.59
C GLN A 329 -29.74 8.85 -23.02
N TYR A 330 -29.73 8.68 -21.69
CA TYR A 330 -30.51 7.62 -21.05
C TYR A 330 -32.01 7.84 -21.19
N GLU A 331 -32.48 9.08 -21.02
CA GLU A 331 -33.88 9.46 -21.16
C GLU A 331 -34.39 9.22 -22.60
N GLU A 332 -33.60 9.59 -23.61
CA GLU A 332 -33.89 9.31 -25.03
C GLU A 332 -34.02 7.80 -25.33
N ASN A 333 -33.34 6.96 -24.55
CA ASN A 333 -33.42 5.49 -24.62
C ASN A 333 -34.48 4.91 -23.66
N GLY A 334 -35.31 5.75 -23.04
CA GLY A 334 -36.42 5.34 -22.18
C GLY A 334 -36.02 4.93 -20.76
N ILE A 335 -34.82 5.31 -20.31
CA ILE A 335 -34.30 5.00 -18.97
C ILE A 335 -34.11 6.33 -18.23
N VAL A 336 -34.81 6.50 -17.10
CA VAL A 336 -34.62 7.68 -16.26
C VAL A 336 -33.49 7.40 -15.27
N VAL A 337 -32.41 8.17 -15.38
CA VAL A 337 -31.27 8.13 -14.45
C VAL A 337 -31.03 9.53 -13.88
N SER A 338 -30.46 9.60 -12.68
CA SER A 338 -30.01 10.85 -12.08
C SER A 338 -28.56 10.70 -11.65
N VAL A 339 -27.70 11.55 -12.21
CA VAL A 339 -26.26 11.57 -11.95
C VAL A 339 -26.01 12.47 -10.75
N THR A 340 -25.70 11.85 -9.60
CA THR A 340 -25.44 12.58 -8.35
C THR A 340 -24.00 13.12 -8.28
N GLU A 341 -23.70 13.95 -7.28
CA GLU A 341 -22.33 14.43 -7.00
C GLU A 341 -21.33 13.30 -6.68
N SER A 342 -21.84 12.12 -6.34
CA SER A 342 -21.05 10.93 -6.06
C SER A 342 -20.71 10.12 -7.31
N MET A 343 -21.18 10.56 -8.48
CA MET A 343 -21.02 9.88 -9.76
C MET A 343 -20.31 10.77 -10.79
N PHE A 344 -19.83 10.14 -11.85
CA PHE A 344 -19.49 10.82 -13.11
C PHE A 344 -19.80 9.89 -14.29
N CYS A 345 -20.03 10.47 -15.46
CA CYS A 345 -20.20 9.71 -16.69
C CYS A 345 -18.95 9.77 -17.57
N ALA A 346 -18.71 8.70 -18.32
CA ALA A 346 -17.71 8.68 -19.36
C ALA A 346 -18.14 7.77 -20.52
N LYS A 347 -17.65 8.05 -21.72
CA LYS A 347 -17.82 7.23 -22.92
C LYS A 347 -16.47 6.72 -23.41
N GLN A 348 -16.46 5.74 -24.31
CA GLN A 348 -15.20 5.25 -24.88
C GLN A 348 -14.65 6.27 -25.88
N GLU A 349 -13.34 6.52 -25.83
CA GLU A 349 -12.70 7.38 -26.84
C GLU A 349 -12.80 6.76 -28.25
N PRO A 350 -13.08 7.57 -29.29
CA PRO A 350 -13.05 7.12 -30.68
C PRO A 350 -11.61 6.89 -31.14
N GLY A 351 -11.10 5.66 -30.96
CA GLY A 351 -9.76 5.28 -31.40
C GLY A 351 -9.57 3.76 -31.64
N PRO A 352 -8.37 3.33 -32.06
CA PRO A 352 -8.02 1.92 -32.33
C PRO A 352 -7.85 1.08 -31.05
N SER A 353 -8.32 1.57 -29.90
CA SER A 353 -8.27 0.82 -28.64
C SER A 353 -9.13 -0.45 -28.73
N PRO A 354 -8.75 -1.54 -28.05
CA PRO A 354 -9.63 -2.70 -27.90
C PRO A 354 -10.94 -2.20 -27.29
N GLY A 355 -12.06 -2.42 -27.99
CA GLY A 355 -13.38 -2.04 -27.49
C GLY A 355 -13.58 -2.62 -26.08
N ILE A 356 -13.72 -1.77 -25.07
CA ILE A 356 -14.17 -2.18 -23.75
C ILE A 356 -15.65 -1.85 -23.65
N CYS A 357 -16.39 -2.75 -23.01
CA CYS A 357 -17.78 -2.56 -22.66
C CYS A 357 -17.80 -2.46 -21.14
N PRO A 358 -17.70 -1.27 -20.54
CA PRO A 358 -17.64 -1.13 -19.08
C PRO A 358 -18.82 -1.83 -18.40
N SER A 359 -20.02 -1.75 -18.97
CA SER A 359 -21.21 -2.44 -18.47
C SER A 359 -21.11 -3.99 -18.47
N GLU A 360 -20.35 -4.59 -19.40
CA GLU A 360 -20.13 -6.05 -19.43
C GLU A 360 -18.91 -6.49 -18.62
N THR A 361 -17.96 -5.59 -18.38
CA THR A 361 -16.66 -5.90 -17.78
C THR A 361 -16.57 -5.51 -16.30
N GLY A 362 -17.45 -4.60 -15.86
CA GLY A 362 -17.17 -3.78 -14.70
C GLY A 362 -15.80 -3.12 -14.85
N GLY A 363 -15.24 -2.56 -13.79
CA GLY A 363 -13.88 -2.09 -13.89
C GLY A 363 -13.46 -1.03 -12.91
N VAL A 364 -12.18 -0.72 -13.02
CA VAL A 364 -11.52 0.36 -12.34
C VAL A 364 -11.14 1.40 -13.39
N ALA A 365 -11.63 2.62 -13.22
CA ALA A 365 -11.21 3.77 -13.99
C ALA A 365 -10.03 4.45 -13.29
N THR A 366 -8.94 4.66 -14.02
CA THR A 366 -7.71 5.26 -13.53
C THR A 366 -7.25 6.39 -14.45
N ILE A 367 -6.58 7.38 -13.86
CA ILE A 367 -6.02 8.53 -14.56
C ILE A 367 -4.52 8.64 -14.30
N LEU A 368 -3.74 8.99 -15.33
CA LEU A 368 -2.30 9.18 -15.23
C LEU A 368 -1.96 10.66 -15.03
N LEU A 369 -1.59 11.06 -13.82
CA LEU A 369 -1.32 12.45 -13.45
C LEU A 369 0.15 12.67 -13.04
N PRO A 370 0.68 13.90 -13.12
CA PRO A 370 1.96 14.27 -12.50
C PRO A 370 1.96 13.92 -11.00
N SER A 371 3.10 13.45 -10.49
CA SER A 371 3.25 13.16 -9.07
C SER A 371 3.91 14.33 -8.35
N SER A 372 3.38 14.73 -7.19
CA SER A 372 4.01 15.76 -6.35
C SER A 372 5.29 15.27 -5.66
N GLU A 373 5.43 13.95 -5.46
CA GLU A 373 6.57 13.32 -4.78
C GLU A 373 7.64 12.74 -5.74
N ALA A 374 7.35 12.62 -7.04
CA ALA A 374 8.24 11.96 -8.01
C ALA A 374 8.34 12.74 -9.32
N THR A 375 9.50 12.65 -9.98
CA THR A 375 9.73 13.20 -11.33
C THR A 375 8.85 12.55 -12.41
N GLU A 376 8.28 11.38 -12.12
CA GLU A 376 7.46 10.59 -13.04
C GLU A 376 5.97 10.65 -12.67
N LYS A 377 5.11 10.63 -13.70
CA LYS A 377 3.65 10.50 -13.54
C LYS A 377 3.28 9.25 -12.73
N SER A 378 2.12 9.27 -12.10
CA SER A 378 1.56 8.17 -11.31
C SER A 378 0.08 7.98 -11.60
N TRP A 379 -0.38 6.75 -11.48
CA TRP A 379 -1.77 6.36 -11.71
C TRP A 379 -2.59 6.52 -10.44
N TYR A 380 -3.71 7.24 -10.58
CA TYR A 380 -4.68 7.45 -9.53
C TYR A 380 -5.99 6.78 -9.90
N ILE A 381 -6.68 6.22 -8.90
CA ILE A 381 -8.04 5.72 -9.11
C ILE A 381 -8.99 6.91 -9.20
N LEU A 382 -9.72 6.97 -10.30
CA LEU A 382 -10.72 7.99 -10.57
C LEU A 382 -12.12 7.49 -10.21
N GLY A 383 -12.42 6.26 -10.62
CA GLY A 383 -13.76 5.71 -10.46
C GLY A 383 -13.86 4.20 -10.47
N LEU A 384 -15.04 3.72 -10.12
CA LEU A 384 -15.45 2.33 -10.24
C LEU A 384 -16.66 2.27 -11.16
N VAL A 385 -16.69 1.32 -12.09
CA VAL A 385 -17.90 1.13 -12.92
C VAL A 385 -19.07 0.77 -12.02
N SER A 386 -20.16 1.53 -12.12
CA SER A 386 -21.37 1.35 -11.30
C SER A 386 -22.55 0.85 -12.14
N TRP A 387 -22.90 1.59 -13.18
CA TRP A 387 -24.04 1.26 -14.04
C TRP A 387 -23.80 1.64 -15.51
N GLY A 388 -24.55 1.01 -16.40
CA GLY A 388 -24.44 1.20 -17.84
C GLY A 388 -25.58 0.52 -18.59
N TYR A 389 -25.64 0.72 -19.91
CA TYR A 389 -26.58 0.00 -20.76
C TYR A 389 -26.33 -1.50 -20.77
N ASP A 390 -27.39 -2.28 -20.57
CA ASP A 390 -27.37 -3.73 -20.69
C ASP A 390 -27.21 -4.15 -22.16
N LYS A 391 -26.20 -4.97 -22.45
CA LYS A 391 -26.00 -5.72 -23.72
C LYS A 391 -25.74 -4.88 -24.99
N ALA A 392 -25.75 -3.55 -24.91
CA ALA A 392 -25.35 -2.67 -25.99
C ALA A 392 -23.92 -2.15 -25.73
N CYS A 393 -22.94 -2.74 -26.41
CA CYS A 393 -21.56 -2.25 -26.37
C CYS A 393 -21.28 -1.38 -27.58
N ARG A 394 -21.64 -0.09 -27.47
CA ARG A 394 -21.28 0.93 -28.46
C ARG A 394 -20.38 1.98 -27.82
N LYS A 395 -19.48 2.55 -28.63
CA LYS A 395 -18.46 3.51 -28.15
C LYS A 395 -19.08 4.84 -27.69
N ASP A 396 -20.23 5.20 -28.25
CA ASP A 396 -20.93 6.46 -28.00
C ASP A 396 -21.86 6.42 -26.77
N LEU A 397 -22.05 5.24 -26.16
CA LEU A 397 -22.88 5.10 -24.97
C LEU A 397 -22.13 5.51 -23.71
N TYR A 398 -22.80 6.29 -22.87
CA TYR A 398 -22.27 6.69 -21.57
C TYR A 398 -22.39 5.58 -20.53
N THR A 399 -21.36 5.46 -19.68
CA THR A 399 -21.34 4.59 -18.49
C THR A 399 -21.22 5.48 -17.26
N GLY A 400 -21.97 5.14 -16.20
CA GLY A 400 -21.88 5.77 -14.89
C GLY A 400 -20.82 5.11 -13.99
N TYR A 401 -20.02 5.94 -13.35
CA TYR A 401 -18.95 5.54 -12.45
C TYR A 401 -19.12 6.17 -11.08
N THR A 402 -18.82 5.42 -10.02
CA THR A 402 -18.69 5.98 -8.67
C THR A 402 -17.43 6.84 -8.61
N LYS A 403 -17.56 8.12 -8.23
CA LYS A 403 -16.49 9.10 -8.14
C LYS A 403 -15.68 8.91 -6.86
N ILE A 404 -14.51 8.26 -6.94
CA ILE A 404 -13.72 7.86 -5.76
C ILE A 404 -13.32 9.05 -4.90
N PHE A 405 -13.01 10.19 -5.53
CA PHE A 405 -12.58 11.39 -4.82
C PHE A 405 -13.58 11.84 -3.74
N THR A 406 -14.89 11.75 -4.01
CA THR A 406 -15.96 12.11 -3.07
C THR A 406 -15.91 11.27 -1.78
N PHE A 407 -15.34 10.07 -1.83
CA PHE A 407 -15.28 9.12 -0.71
C PHE A 407 -13.90 9.04 -0.03
N LYS A 408 -12.98 9.96 -0.35
CA LYS A 408 -11.59 9.87 0.10
C LYS A 408 -11.45 9.74 1.62
N GLU A 409 -12.13 10.59 2.40
CA GLU A 409 -12.05 10.55 3.87
C GLU A 409 -12.56 9.23 4.43
N TRP A 410 -13.66 8.71 3.88
CA TRP A 410 -14.21 7.41 4.26
C TRP A 410 -13.25 6.28 3.91
N LEU A 411 -12.62 6.30 2.73
CA LEU A 411 -11.61 5.32 2.33
C LEU A 411 -10.39 5.37 3.25
N GLU A 412 -9.84 6.55 3.55
CA GLU A 412 -8.68 6.71 4.45
C GLU A 412 -8.98 6.22 5.86
N LYS A 413 -10.17 6.48 6.39
CA LYS A 413 -10.62 5.93 7.67
C LYS A 413 -10.67 4.40 7.64
N ASN A 414 -11.15 3.83 6.54
CA ASN A 414 -11.25 2.40 6.32
C ASN A 414 -9.97 1.78 5.76
N MET A 415 -8.85 2.48 5.64
CA MET A 415 -7.54 1.92 5.26
C MET A 415 -6.64 1.62 6.46
N LYS A 416 -6.96 2.19 7.62
CA LYS A 416 -6.25 1.99 8.89
C LYS A 416 -6.57 0.63 9.53
#